data_AF-A0A3C2E8B9-F1
#
_entry.id   AF-A0A3C2E8B9-F1
#
_cell.length_a   1.000
_cell.length_b   1.000
_cell.length_c   1.000
_cell.angle_alpha   90.00
_cell.angle_beta   90.00
_cell.angle_gamma   90.00
#
_symmetry.space_group_name_H-M   'P 1'
#
loop_
_entity.id
_entity.type
_entity.pdbx_description
1 polymer ?
#
loop_
_entity_poly.entity_id
_entity_poly.type
_entity_poly.pdbx_seq_one_letter_code
_entity_poly.pdbx_strand_id
1 'polypeptide(L)'
;MAANIEDLGGRQFRNPPQGESRPESGQRFQVSRANNGERRDYDLQFAIARASRAFANLKLFRATHGWAHDAPAADADPAKAPQGIQRAAIYPDSHIMHFSILAALVLFEGLANAYFFSTGSDLGLLGGWLQAITVSFTNVIAAFFLVGFLCLRHLMNPKKLWFFIPAAIGLPIAIAFIVVLNLAAAHYRDLLELNAATLAMGGADITGAILAPLPAVFENPFGLQTLEAYLLLTLGLTFAAIAAFKGRTFDDALPGYGVVQRNAERSARELNRTLKKAASGRLATDEQVFEAEELLMEMATDLSERERIGR
;
A
#
# COMPACT_ATOMS: atom_id res chain seq x y z
N MET A 1 12.35 34.20 8.43
CA MET A 1 13.37 33.87 7.41
C MET A 1 12.63 33.44 6.16
N ALA A 2 12.52 34.34 5.18
CA ALA A 2 11.81 34.05 3.93
C ALA A 2 12.80 33.46 2.92
N ALA A 3 12.40 32.38 2.24
CA ALA A 3 13.09 31.88 1.05
C ALA A 3 12.09 31.84 -0.11
N ASN A 4 12.56 32.40 -1.22
CA ASN A 4 11.84 32.72 -2.44
C ASN A 4 11.71 31.47 -3.33
N ILE A 5 10.52 31.20 -3.88
CA ILE A 5 10.31 30.19 -4.93
C ILE A 5 9.36 30.79 -5.97
N GLU A 6 9.88 31.78 -6.69
CA GLU A 6 9.34 32.23 -7.97
C GLU A 6 10.26 31.69 -9.06
N ASP A 7 9.96 30.51 -9.56
CA ASP A 7 10.29 30.18 -10.95
C ASP A 7 9.39 29.03 -11.41
N LEU A 8 9.13 28.97 -12.71
CA LEU A 8 8.29 28.01 -13.45
C LEU A 8 6.85 28.47 -13.68
N GLY A 9 6.65 29.27 -14.73
CA GLY A 9 5.31 29.54 -15.23
C GLY A 9 5.19 30.20 -16.61
N GLY A 10 6.22 30.17 -17.46
CA GLY A 10 6.14 30.71 -18.81
C GLY A 10 5.33 29.83 -19.75
N ARG A 11 4.04 30.15 -19.99
CA ARG A 11 3.32 29.85 -21.23
C ARG A 11 2.35 30.98 -21.57
N GLN A 12 2.71 31.74 -22.62
CA GLN A 12 1.88 32.80 -23.19
C GLN A 12 0.68 32.19 -23.94
N PHE A 13 -0.51 32.73 -23.70
CA PHE A 13 -1.69 32.47 -24.52
C PHE A 13 -2.02 33.68 -25.40
N ARG A 14 -2.39 33.36 -26.65
CA ARG A 14 -2.77 34.17 -27.82
C ARG A 14 -3.59 35.44 -27.51
N ASN A 15 -3.12 36.60 -27.97
CA ASN A 15 -3.88 37.86 -27.95
C ASN A 15 -5.01 37.84 -29.02
N PRO A 16 -6.23 38.30 -28.71
CA PRO A 16 -7.26 38.52 -29.71
C PRO A 16 -7.07 39.87 -30.44
N PRO A 17 -7.65 40.03 -31.65
CA PRO A 17 -7.39 41.19 -32.51
C PRO A 17 -8.02 42.48 -31.96
N GLN A 18 -7.33 43.59 -32.24
CA GLN A 18 -7.78 44.94 -31.92
C GLN A 18 -8.83 45.40 -32.93
N GLY A 19 -9.96 45.90 -32.43
CA GLY A 19 -10.90 46.69 -33.22
C GLY A 19 -12.35 46.31 -33.01
N GLU A 20 -12.94 46.78 -31.91
CA GLU A 20 -14.33 47.27 -31.93
C GLU A 20 -14.60 48.11 -30.68
N SER A 21 -15.36 49.17 -30.90
CA SER A 21 -15.61 50.32 -30.02
C SER A 21 -16.04 49.93 -28.60
N ARG A 22 -15.46 50.63 -27.62
CA ARG A 22 -15.80 50.52 -26.19
C ARG A 22 -17.27 50.86 -25.92
N PRO A 23 -18.04 49.97 -25.28
CA PRO A 23 -19.08 50.37 -24.35
C PRO A 23 -18.52 50.27 -22.91
N GLU A 24 -18.63 51.37 -22.17
CA GLU A 24 -18.47 51.50 -20.71
C GLU A 24 -17.57 50.48 -19.98
N SER A 25 -16.27 50.80 -19.92
CA SER A 25 -15.25 50.01 -19.22
C SER A 25 -15.36 50.04 -17.68
N GLY A 26 -16.28 50.81 -17.10
CA GLY A 26 -16.50 50.87 -15.64
C GLY A 26 -17.32 49.71 -15.10
N GLN A 27 -18.40 49.33 -15.79
CA GLN A 27 -19.32 48.28 -15.31
C GLN A 27 -18.78 46.87 -15.56
N ARG A 28 -18.14 46.59 -16.70
CA ARG A 28 -17.54 45.26 -16.98
C ARG A 28 -16.44 44.88 -15.99
N PHE A 29 -15.64 45.84 -15.54
CA PHE A 29 -14.55 45.59 -14.58
C PHE A 29 -15.07 45.40 -13.15
N GLN A 30 -16.11 46.14 -12.75
CA GLN A 30 -16.76 45.96 -11.45
C GLN A 30 -17.51 44.63 -11.38
N VAL A 31 -18.27 44.25 -12.42
CA VAL A 31 -18.98 42.97 -12.48
C VAL A 31 -18.00 41.80 -12.50
N SER A 32 -16.87 41.90 -13.21
CA SER A 32 -15.84 40.85 -13.22
C SER A 32 -15.11 40.72 -11.87
N ARG A 33 -14.87 41.83 -11.16
CA ARG A 33 -14.33 41.80 -9.77
C ARG A 33 -15.33 41.24 -8.77
N ALA A 34 -16.60 41.64 -8.85
CA ALA A 34 -17.66 41.16 -7.96
C ALA A 34 -17.89 39.65 -8.12
N ASN A 35 -18.00 39.17 -9.37
CA ASN A 35 -18.19 37.75 -9.68
C ASN A 35 -16.95 36.91 -9.33
N ASN A 36 -15.74 37.48 -9.41
CA ASN A 36 -14.51 36.85 -8.90
C ASN A 36 -14.38 36.89 -7.38
N GLY A 37 -15.06 37.81 -6.69
CA GLY A 37 -15.11 37.90 -5.24
C GLY A 37 -16.05 36.85 -4.66
N GLU A 38 -17.29 36.80 -5.16
CA GLU A 38 -18.28 35.78 -4.81
C GLU A 38 -17.73 34.36 -5.06
N ARG A 39 -17.15 34.09 -6.25
CA ARG A 39 -16.53 32.78 -6.54
C ARG A 39 -15.44 32.37 -5.55
N ARG A 40 -14.60 33.32 -5.10
CA ARG A 40 -13.52 33.02 -4.14
C ARG A 40 -14.02 32.83 -2.72
N ASP A 41 -15.13 33.47 -2.37
CA ASP A 41 -15.83 33.30 -1.10
C ASP A 41 -16.41 31.88 -0.98
N TYR A 42 -17.08 31.42 -2.04
CA TYR A 42 -17.54 30.03 -2.15
C TYR A 42 -16.38 29.01 -2.09
N ASP A 43 -15.22 29.32 -2.68
CA ASP A 43 -14.05 28.43 -2.65
C ASP A 43 -13.51 28.22 -1.22
N LEU A 44 -13.50 29.27 -0.38
CA LEU A 44 -13.03 29.18 1.01
C LEU A 44 -14.03 28.41 1.88
N GLN A 45 -15.31 28.76 1.84
CA GLN A 45 -16.35 28.05 2.60
C GLN A 45 -16.40 26.55 2.24
N PHE A 46 -16.27 26.23 0.95
CA PHE A 46 -16.22 24.86 0.50
C PHE A 46 -14.97 24.12 1.01
N ALA A 47 -13.82 24.78 1.05
CA ALA A 47 -12.59 24.21 1.61
C ALA A 47 -12.71 23.96 3.12
N ILE A 48 -13.32 24.89 3.87
CA ILE A 48 -13.63 24.72 5.30
C ILE A 48 -14.52 23.49 5.49
N ALA A 49 -15.67 23.44 4.81
CA ALA A 49 -16.61 22.32 4.93
C ALA A 49 -15.98 20.96 4.59
N ARG A 50 -15.12 20.90 3.55
CA ARG A 50 -14.38 19.69 3.19
C ARG A 50 -13.40 19.28 4.29
N ALA A 51 -12.61 20.21 4.82
CA ALA A 51 -11.65 19.96 5.89
C ALA A 51 -12.35 19.50 7.17
N SER A 52 -13.42 20.17 7.59
CA SER A 52 -14.21 19.79 8.77
C SER A 52 -14.78 18.38 8.65
N ARG A 53 -15.36 18.02 7.49
CA ARG A 53 -15.86 16.65 7.24
C ARG A 53 -14.74 15.61 7.25
N ALA A 54 -13.61 15.90 6.61
CA ALA A 54 -12.47 15.00 6.59
C ALA A 54 -11.92 14.75 8.00
N PHE A 55 -11.83 15.80 8.82
CA PHE A 55 -11.37 15.71 10.20
C PHE A 55 -12.35 14.99 11.11
N ALA A 56 -13.65 15.27 10.98
CA ALA A 56 -14.70 14.55 11.69
C ALA A 56 -14.67 13.05 11.37
N ASN A 57 -14.51 12.69 10.09
CA ASN A 57 -14.36 11.30 9.67
C ASN A 57 -13.12 10.64 10.28
N LEU A 58 -11.99 11.36 10.39
CA LEU A 58 -10.78 10.86 11.05
C LEU A 58 -11.03 10.58 12.53
N LYS A 59 -11.61 11.54 13.26
CA LYS A 59 -11.96 11.36 14.68
C LYS A 59 -12.93 10.20 14.87
N LEU A 60 -13.96 10.09 14.03
CA LEU A 60 -14.94 9.00 14.07
C LEU A 60 -14.28 7.65 13.80
N PHE A 61 -13.40 7.55 12.80
CA PHE A 61 -12.67 6.33 12.49
C PHE A 61 -11.83 5.87 13.68
N ARG A 62 -11.09 6.80 14.30
CA ARG A 62 -10.27 6.50 15.49
C ARG A 62 -11.12 6.02 16.67
N ALA A 63 -12.30 6.62 16.87
CA ALA A 63 -13.22 6.26 17.95
C ALA A 63 -13.93 4.92 17.74
N THR A 64 -14.31 4.59 16.51
CA THR A 64 -15.24 3.47 16.22
C THR A 64 -14.57 2.26 15.56
N HIS A 65 -13.63 2.51 14.65
CA HIS A 65 -13.07 1.49 13.73
C HIS A 65 -11.66 1.04 14.11
N GLY A 66 -11.09 1.63 15.16
CA GLY A 66 -9.65 1.68 15.36
C GLY A 66 -9.08 0.87 16.52
N TRP A 67 -9.72 -0.22 16.91
CA TRP A 67 -9.13 -1.08 17.94
C TRP A 67 -7.99 -1.91 17.36
N ALA A 68 -6.80 -1.33 17.32
CA ALA A 68 -5.56 -2.06 17.07
C ALA A 68 -5.10 -2.77 18.34
N HIS A 69 -4.73 -4.04 18.21
CA HIS A 69 -4.07 -4.80 19.27
C HIS A 69 -2.69 -4.20 19.65
N ASP A 70 -2.07 -3.43 18.74
CA ASP A 70 -0.71 -2.91 18.87
C ASP A 70 -0.65 -1.46 19.39
N ALA A 71 -1.69 -0.96 20.06
CA ALA A 71 -1.59 0.31 20.77
C ALA A 71 -0.66 0.15 21.99
N PRO A 72 0.37 0.99 22.18
CA PRO A 72 1.25 0.88 23.34
C PRO A 72 0.41 1.01 24.62
N ALA A 73 0.35 -0.07 25.38
CA ALA A 73 -0.51 -0.26 26.55
C ALA A 73 -0.03 0.49 27.81
N ALA A 74 0.75 1.57 27.67
CA ALA A 74 1.46 2.16 28.79
C ALA A 74 0.53 2.75 29.87
N ASP A 75 -0.70 3.17 29.52
CA ASP A 75 -1.51 4.02 30.42
C ASP A 75 -3.00 3.60 30.55
N ALA A 76 -3.37 2.37 30.19
CA ALA A 76 -4.78 1.96 30.14
C ALA A 76 -5.35 1.63 31.53
N ASP A 77 -5.92 2.64 32.19
CA ASP A 77 -6.77 2.51 33.38
C ASP A 77 -8.04 1.69 33.04
N PRO A 78 -8.29 0.53 33.71
CA PRO A 78 -9.44 -0.32 33.46
C PRO A 78 -10.80 0.31 33.81
N ALA A 79 -10.81 1.46 34.50
CA ALA A 79 -12.01 2.24 34.78
C ALA A 79 -12.39 3.23 33.65
N LYS A 80 -11.50 3.47 32.68
CA LYS A 80 -11.76 4.41 31.57
C LYS A 80 -12.38 3.69 30.39
N ALA A 81 -13.43 4.31 29.84
CA ALA A 81 -14.05 3.88 28.60
C ALA A 81 -12.97 3.66 27.52
N PRO A 82 -13.14 2.66 26.67
CA PRO A 82 -12.10 2.29 25.73
C PRO A 82 -11.63 3.45 24.87
N GLN A 83 -10.34 3.73 24.93
CA GLN A 83 -9.72 4.82 24.19
C GLN A 83 -9.48 4.38 22.74
N GLY A 84 -9.94 5.18 21.77
CA GLY A 84 -9.73 4.94 20.34
C GLY A 84 -8.24 5.02 19.94
N ILE A 85 -7.93 4.93 18.65
CA ILE A 85 -6.53 5.01 18.18
C ILE A 85 -5.92 6.34 18.60
N GLN A 86 -4.81 6.27 19.33
CA GLN A 86 -4.08 7.45 19.80
C GLN A 86 -2.83 7.79 18.98
N ARG A 87 -2.41 6.90 18.08
CA ARG A 87 -1.26 7.11 17.19
C ARG A 87 -1.67 7.65 15.83
N ALA A 88 -0.77 8.32 15.12
CA ALA A 88 -0.90 8.57 13.69
C ALA A 88 -0.89 7.26 12.88
N ALA A 89 -1.44 7.31 11.66
CA ALA A 89 -1.34 6.21 10.70
C ALA A 89 0.13 5.98 10.32
N ILE A 90 0.53 4.71 10.29
CA ILE A 90 1.89 4.29 9.97
C ILE A 90 1.95 3.98 8.47
N TYR A 91 2.88 4.62 7.78
CA TYR A 91 3.09 4.46 6.35
C TYR A 91 4.47 3.88 6.08
N PRO A 92 4.67 3.15 4.96
CA PRO A 92 6.01 2.84 4.50
C PRO A 92 6.74 4.14 4.13
N ASP A 93 8.03 4.23 4.46
CA ASP A 93 8.87 5.41 4.16
C ASP A 93 8.85 5.78 2.67
N SER A 94 8.78 4.77 1.80
CA SER A 94 8.71 4.94 0.35
C SER A 94 8.01 3.76 -0.32
N HIS A 95 6.96 4.04 -1.11
CA HIS A 95 6.34 3.04 -1.96
C HIS A 95 7.29 2.50 -3.03
N ILE A 96 8.22 3.33 -3.51
CA ILE A 96 9.22 2.92 -4.49
C ILE A 96 10.13 1.85 -3.86
N MET A 97 10.64 2.10 -2.65
CA MET A 97 11.47 1.12 -1.93
C MET A 97 10.71 -0.18 -1.68
N HIS A 98 9.42 -0.09 -1.37
CA HIS A 98 8.57 -1.25 -1.14
C HIS A 98 8.45 -2.14 -2.38
N PHE A 99 8.16 -1.54 -3.54
CA PHE A 99 8.10 -2.28 -4.82
C PHE A 99 9.48 -2.75 -5.29
N SER A 100 10.55 -1.98 -5.04
CA SER A 100 11.92 -2.40 -5.35
C SER A 100 12.32 -3.65 -4.58
N ILE A 101 11.95 -3.75 -3.30
CA ILE A 101 12.22 -4.97 -2.50
C ILE A 101 11.46 -6.16 -3.07
N LEU A 102 10.17 -6.01 -3.43
CA LEU A 102 9.40 -7.10 -4.04
C LEU A 102 9.98 -7.52 -5.40
N ALA A 103 10.38 -6.56 -6.24
CA ALA A 103 11.04 -6.84 -7.51
C ALA A 103 12.38 -7.56 -7.32
N ALA A 104 13.16 -7.15 -6.32
CA ALA A 104 14.41 -7.82 -5.96
C ALA A 104 14.15 -9.26 -5.47
N LEU A 105 13.13 -9.50 -4.65
CA LEU A 105 12.74 -10.85 -4.23
C LEU A 105 12.41 -11.74 -5.43
N VAL A 106 11.54 -11.28 -6.33
CA VAL A 106 11.19 -12.04 -7.55
C VAL A 106 12.43 -12.30 -8.41
N LEU A 107 13.35 -11.34 -8.51
CA LEU A 107 14.57 -11.50 -9.29
C LEU A 107 15.53 -12.51 -8.65
N PHE A 108 15.80 -12.41 -7.35
CA PHE A 108 16.71 -13.34 -6.66
C PHE A 108 16.13 -14.74 -6.55
N GLU A 109 14.83 -14.85 -6.27
CA GLU A 109 14.12 -16.12 -6.28
C GLU A 109 14.09 -16.72 -7.68
N GLY A 110 13.81 -15.90 -8.70
CA GLY A 110 13.84 -16.29 -10.10
C GLY A 110 15.22 -16.78 -10.53
N LEU A 111 16.29 -16.11 -10.12
CA LEU A 111 17.67 -16.53 -10.42
C LEU A 111 18.03 -17.83 -9.71
N ALA A 112 17.69 -17.97 -8.42
CA ALA A 112 17.92 -19.21 -7.68
C ALA A 112 17.16 -20.37 -8.34
N ASN A 113 15.86 -20.19 -8.58
CA ASN A 113 15.00 -21.17 -9.23
C ASN A 113 15.47 -21.49 -10.66
N ALA A 114 15.97 -20.51 -11.42
CA ALA A 114 16.45 -20.70 -12.79
C ALA A 114 17.72 -21.55 -12.84
N TYR A 115 18.66 -21.29 -11.91
CA TYR A 115 19.85 -22.12 -11.74
C TYR A 115 19.45 -23.58 -11.53
N PHE A 116 18.49 -23.83 -10.63
CA PHE A 116 18.03 -25.18 -10.32
C PHE A 116 17.23 -25.82 -11.47
N PHE A 117 16.34 -25.10 -12.17
CA PHE A 117 15.53 -25.69 -13.25
C PHE A 117 16.26 -25.83 -14.60
N SER A 118 17.41 -25.17 -14.78
CA SER A 118 18.14 -25.19 -16.05
C SER A 118 18.64 -26.58 -16.47
N THR A 119 18.91 -27.47 -15.52
CA THR A 119 19.45 -28.83 -15.75
C THR A 119 18.42 -29.80 -16.35
N GLY A 120 17.11 -29.51 -16.24
CA GLY A 120 16.03 -30.44 -16.59
C GLY A 120 15.06 -29.95 -17.69
N SER A 121 15.33 -28.82 -18.35
CA SER A 121 14.43 -28.24 -19.35
C SER A 121 14.86 -28.57 -20.78
N ASP A 122 13.92 -28.98 -21.64
CA ASP A 122 14.14 -29.24 -23.07
C ASP A 122 14.62 -28.00 -23.86
N LEU A 123 14.23 -26.80 -23.38
CA LEU A 123 14.68 -25.51 -23.89
C LEU A 123 15.99 -25.02 -23.22
N GLY A 124 16.63 -25.88 -22.43
CA GLY A 124 17.85 -25.59 -21.68
C GLY A 124 17.67 -24.41 -20.72
N LEU A 125 18.69 -23.55 -20.64
CA LEU A 125 18.74 -22.42 -19.72
C LEU A 125 17.57 -21.44 -19.90
N LEU A 126 17.11 -21.23 -21.13
CA LEU A 126 16.01 -20.29 -21.42
C LEU A 126 14.67 -20.78 -20.88
N GLY A 127 14.36 -22.07 -21.06
CA GLY A 127 13.13 -22.69 -20.55
C GLY A 127 13.09 -22.71 -19.03
N GLY A 128 14.19 -23.14 -18.39
CA GLY A 128 14.32 -23.15 -16.94
C GLY A 128 14.18 -21.75 -16.33
N TRP A 129 14.73 -20.73 -16.98
CA TRP A 129 14.61 -19.33 -16.52
C TRP A 129 13.19 -18.77 -16.61
N LEU A 130 12.48 -19.01 -17.72
CA LEU A 130 11.09 -18.58 -17.88
C LEU A 130 10.15 -19.23 -16.85
N GLN A 131 10.34 -20.53 -16.61
CA GLN A 131 9.59 -21.26 -15.61
C GLN A 131 9.90 -20.76 -14.20
N ALA A 132 11.17 -20.55 -13.89
CA ALA A 132 11.62 -20.05 -12.60
C ALA A 132 11.05 -18.66 -12.25
N ILE A 133 11.09 -17.71 -13.19
CA ILE A 133 10.50 -16.38 -12.96
C ILE A 133 9.00 -16.48 -12.71
N THR A 134 8.30 -17.34 -13.46
CA THR A 134 6.85 -17.52 -13.30
C THR A 134 6.53 -18.05 -11.91
N VAL A 135 7.21 -19.11 -11.47
CA VAL A 135 7.04 -19.70 -10.13
C VAL A 135 7.33 -18.68 -9.04
N SER A 136 8.45 -17.97 -9.17
CA SER A 136 8.90 -16.96 -8.20
C SER A 136 7.93 -15.78 -8.09
N PHE A 137 7.46 -15.28 -9.24
CA PHE A 137 6.47 -14.21 -9.28
C PHE A 137 5.17 -14.65 -8.61
N THR A 138 4.67 -15.84 -8.95
CA THR A 138 3.46 -16.40 -8.32
C THR A 138 3.63 -16.55 -6.81
N ASN A 139 4.77 -17.08 -6.33
CA ASN A 139 5.03 -17.27 -4.91
C ASN A 139 5.06 -15.93 -4.14
N VAL A 140 5.87 -14.97 -4.59
CA VAL A 140 6.00 -13.65 -3.95
C VAL A 140 4.67 -12.90 -3.95
N ILE A 141 3.97 -12.86 -5.08
CA ILE A 141 2.69 -12.14 -5.21
C ILE A 141 1.60 -12.82 -4.39
N ALA A 142 1.50 -14.14 -4.41
CA ALA A 142 0.53 -14.87 -3.60
C ALA A 142 0.79 -14.65 -2.11
N ALA A 143 2.03 -14.72 -1.65
CA ALA A 143 2.38 -14.49 -0.25
C ALA A 143 2.10 -13.03 0.17
N PHE A 144 2.47 -12.06 -0.67
CA PHE A 144 2.18 -10.65 -0.45
C PHE A 144 0.67 -10.39 -0.32
N PHE A 145 -0.14 -10.87 -1.27
CA PHE A 145 -1.56 -10.56 -1.31
C PHE A 145 -2.39 -11.41 -0.34
N LEU A 146 -2.22 -12.73 -0.36
CA LEU A 146 -3.08 -13.65 0.40
C LEU A 146 -2.74 -13.60 1.89
N VAL A 147 -1.45 -13.77 2.23
CA VAL A 147 -1.02 -13.81 3.63
C VAL A 147 -0.90 -12.40 4.19
N GLY A 148 -0.16 -11.52 3.52
CA GLY A 148 0.11 -10.17 4.00
C GLY A 148 -1.09 -9.22 3.95
N PHE A 149 -1.51 -8.88 2.74
CA PHE A 149 -2.48 -7.82 2.49
C PHE A 149 -3.91 -8.20 2.89
N LEU A 150 -4.34 -9.43 2.58
CA LEU A 150 -5.71 -9.88 2.83
C LEU A 150 -5.87 -10.46 4.23
N CYS A 151 -5.01 -11.39 4.67
CA CYS A 151 -5.17 -12.00 5.98
C CYS A 151 -4.60 -11.13 7.11
N LEU A 152 -3.26 -11.02 7.20
CA LEU A 152 -2.60 -10.38 8.35
C LEU A 152 -3.10 -8.97 8.64
N ARG A 153 -3.40 -8.17 7.60
CA ARG A 153 -3.96 -6.83 7.77
C ARG A 153 -5.35 -6.83 8.41
N HIS A 154 -6.24 -7.72 7.99
CA HIS A 154 -7.61 -7.76 8.51
C HIS A 154 -7.71 -8.42 9.89
N LEU A 155 -6.73 -9.24 10.29
CA LEU A 155 -6.62 -9.75 11.67
C LEU A 155 -6.37 -8.64 12.70
N MET A 156 -5.89 -7.46 12.30
CA MET A 156 -5.57 -6.37 13.23
C MET A 156 -6.78 -5.63 13.79
N ASN A 157 -7.99 -5.90 13.27
CA ASN A 157 -9.21 -5.25 13.72
C ASN A 157 -10.29 -6.29 14.09
N PRO A 158 -10.20 -6.91 15.29
CA PRO A 158 -11.08 -8.01 15.71
C PRO A 158 -12.54 -7.61 15.85
N LYS A 159 -12.84 -6.31 16.01
CA LYS A 159 -14.22 -5.82 16.11
C LYS A 159 -14.97 -5.87 14.78
N LYS A 160 -14.26 -5.91 13.66
CA LYS A 160 -14.87 -5.98 12.34
C LYS A 160 -15.02 -7.44 11.91
N LEU A 161 -15.90 -8.18 12.60
CA LEU A 161 -16.08 -9.63 12.43
C LEU A 161 -16.23 -10.06 10.97
N TRP A 162 -16.93 -9.25 10.15
CA TRP A 162 -17.11 -9.51 8.72
C TRP A 162 -15.80 -9.67 7.93
N PHE A 163 -14.74 -8.97 8.33
CA PHE A 163 -13.42 -9.07 7.70
C PHE A 163 -12.46 -9.91 8.54
N PHE A 164 -12.60 -9.87 9.86
CA PHE A 164 -11.75 -10.64 10.77
C PHE A 164 -11.94 -12.14 10.64
N ILE A 165 -13.20 -12.64 10.62
CA ILE A 165 -13.47 -14.09 10.57
C ILE A 165 -12.93 -14.72 9.28
N PRO A 166 -13.21 -14.18 8.08
CA PRO A 166 -12.63 -14.72 6.85
C PRO A 166 -11.11 -14.62 6.82
N ALA A 167 -10.52 -13.57 7.40
CA ALA A 167 -9.07 -13.43 7.46
C ALA A 167 -8.42 -14.42 8.43
N ALA A 168 -9.06 -14.70 9.57
CA ALA A 168 -8.59 -15.68 10.56
C ALA A 168 -8.65 -17.12 10.02
N ILE A 169 -9.71 -17.47 9.28
CA ILE A 169 -9.83 -18.77 8.61
C ILE A 169 -8.95 -18.84 7.36
N GLY A 170 -8.89 -17.74 6.61
CA GLY A 170 -8.13 -17.62 5.37
C GLY A 170 -6.62 -17.67 5.60
N LEU A 171 -6.12 -17.20 6.74
CA LEU A 171 -4.68 -17.18 7.05
C LEU A 171 -4.04 -18.57 7.02
N PRO A 172 -4.50 -19.60 7.76
CA PRO A 172 -3.92 -20.93 7.69
C PRO A 172 -4.07 -21.55 6.30
N ILE A 173 -5.18 -21.28 5.59
CA ILE A 173 -5.39 -21.77 4.21
C ILE A 173 -4.37 -21.14 3.26
N ALA A 174 -4.15 -19.82 3.37
CA ALA A 174 -3.18 -19.09 2.56
C ALA A 174 -1.75 -19.56 2.86
N ILE A 175 -1.39 -19.75 4.12
CA ILE A 175 -0.08 -20.30 4.51
C ILE A 175 0.10 -21.71 3.94
N ALA A 176 -0.89 -22.59 4.09
CA ALA A 176 -0.85 -23.94 3.54
C ALA A 176 -0.71 -23.92 2.02
N PHE A 177 -1.43 -23.04 1.32
CA PHE A 177 -1.31 -22.85 -0.12
C PHE A 177 0.10 -22.44 -0.54
N ILE A 178 0.72 -21.48 0.15
CA ILE A 178 2.11 -21.06 -0.12
C ILE A 178 3.10 -22.21 0.15
N VAL A 179 2.91 -22.95 1.24
CA VAL A 179 3.75 -24.12 1.55
C VAL A 179 3.62 -25.18 0.47
N VAL A 180 2.41 -25.50 0.01
CA VAL A 180 2.17 -26.45 -1.08
C VAL A 180 2.80 -25.99 -2.39
N LEU A 181 2.73 -24.70 -2.74
CA LEU A 181 3.39 -24.16 -3.93
C LEU A 181 4.91 -24.37 -3.89
N ASN A 182 5.54 -24.06 -2.75
CA ASN A 182 6.99 -24.22 -2.59
C ASN A 182 7.41 -25.70 -2.53
N LEU A 183 6.61 -26.55 -1.89
CA LEU A 183 6.82 -28.00 -1.89
C LEU A 183 6.67 -28.58 -3.30
N ALA A 184 5.67 -28.15 -4.08
CA ALA A 184 5.49 -28.60 -5.45
C ALA A 184 6.68 -28.23 -6.34
N ALA A 185 7.22 -27.01 -6.18
CA ALA A 185 8.43 -26.58 -6.88
C ALA A 185 9.66 -27.41 -6.47
N ALA A 186 9.80 -27.71 -5.18
CA ALA A 186 10.90 -28.53 -4.66
C ALA A 186 10.81 -29.98 -5.14
N HIS A 187 9.64 -30.62 -5.08
CA HIS A 187 9.40 -31.97 -5.61
C HIS A 187 9.63 -32.03 -7.12
N TYR A 188 9.16 -31.02 -7.86
CA TYR A 188 9.45 -30.92 -9.29
C TYR A 188 10.96 -30.90 -9.57
N ARG A 189 11.72 -30.10 -8.81
CA ARG A 189 13.19 -30.07 -8.94
C ARG A 189 13.84 -31.41 -8.59
N ASP A 190 13.38 -32.05 -7.53
CA ASP A 190 13.91 -33.34 -7.04
C ASP A 190 13.70 -34.43 -8.10
N LEU A 191 12.49 -34.52 -8.66
CA LEU A 191 12.13 -35.47 -9.70
C LEU A 191 12.91 -35.25 -11.01
N LEU A 192 13.20 -33.99 -11.37
CA LEU A 192 14.05 -33.69 -12.52
C LEU A 192 15.48 -34.24 -12.34
N GLU A 193 16.06 -34.11 -11.14
CA GLU A 193 17.39 -34.65 -10.87
C GLU A 193 17.41 -36.17 -10.92
N LEU A 194 16.43 -36.79 -10.26
CA LEU A 194 16.30 -38.23 -10.19
C LEU A 194 16.08 -38.84 -11.58
N ASN A 195 15.29 -38.17 -12.44
CA ASN A 195 15.12 -38.62 -13.82
C ASN A 195 16.42 -38.53 -14.61
N ALA A 196 17.15 -37.41 -14.51
CA ALA A 196 18.43 -37.23 -15.18
C ALA A 196 19.46 -38.29 -14.73
N ALA A 197 19.54 -38.55 -13.42
CA ALA A 197 20.42 -39.58 -12.85
C ALA A 197 20.00 -40.99 -13.29
N THR A 198 18.69 -41.29 -13.32
CA THR A 198 18.15 -42.60 -13.72
C THR A 198 18.43 -42.87 -15.20
N LEU A 199 18.22 -41.89 -16.08
CA LEU A 199 18.53 -42.00 -17.51
C LEU A 199 20.03 -42.18 -17.75
N ALA A 200 20.88 -41.47 -16.99
CA ALA A 200 22.33 -41.64 -17.07
C ALA A 200 22.81 -43.06 -16.68
N MET A 201 22.07 -43.74 -15.80
CA MET A 201 22.31 -45.14 -15.42
C MET A 201 21.57 -46.16 -16.30
N GLY A 202 20.93 -45.73 -17.40
CA GLY A 202 20.19 -46.61 -18.32
C GLY A 202 18.86 -47.14 -17.76
N GLY A 203 18.31 -46.48 -16.74
CA GLY A 203 17.00 -46.81 -16.18
C GLY A 203 15.82 -46.31 -17.02
N ALA A 204 14.61 -46.63 -16.59
CA ALA A 204 13.39 -46.21 -17.25
C ALA A 204 13.07 -44.72 -17.00
N ASP A 205 12.54 -44.05 -18.01
CA ASP A 205 12.08 -42.66 -17.93
C ASP A 205 10.90 -42.51 -16.95
N ILE A 206 11.01 -41.56 -16.03
CA ILE A 206 9.98 -41.24 -15.02
C ILE A 206 9.23 -39.92 -15.31
N THR A 207 9.25 -39.42 -16.55
CA THR A 207 8.62 -38.15 -16.98
C THR A 207 7.16 -37.99 -16.52
N GLY A 208 6.39 -39.08 -16.41
CA GLY A 208 5.01 -39.03 -15.90
C GLY A 208 4.88 -38.48 -14.48
N ALA A 209 5.85 -38.75 -13.60
CA ALA A 209 5.88 -38.22 -12.23
C ALA A 209 6.28 -36.74 -12.20
N ILE A 210 7.18 -36.31 -13.10
CA ILE A 210 7.62 -34.91 -13.21
C ILE A 210 6.46 -33.98 -13.60
N LEU A 211 5.55 -34.44 -14.46
CA LEU A 211 4.40 -33.65 -14.92
C LEU A 211 3.33 -33.46 -13.84
N ALA A 212 3.34 -34.27 -12.78
CA ALA A 212 2.41 -34.20 -11.67
C ALA A 212 3.14 -34.31 -10.33
N PRO A 213 3.83 -33.24 -9.88
CA PRO A 213 4.54 -33.24 -8.59
C PRO A 213 3.57 -33.20 -7.39
N LEU A 214 2.30 -32.82 -7.59
CA LEU A 214 1.32 -32.67 -6.51
C LEU A 214 1.01 -33.97 -5.74
N PRO A 215 0.79 -35.13 -6.38
CA PRO A 215 0.72 -36.42 -5.69
C PRO A 215 1.88 -36.65 -4.70
N ALA A 216 3.12 -36.41 -5.11
CA ALA A 216 4.30 -36.59 -4.25
C ALA A 216 4.28 -35.64 -3.04
N VAL A 217 3.82 -34.39 -3.23
CA VAL A 217 3.64 -33.42 -2.14
C VAL A 217 2.64 -33.91 -1.09
N PHE A 218 1.54 -34.56 -1.50
CA PHE A 218 0.51 -35.01 -0.57
C PHE A 218 0.82 -36.37 0.08
N GLU A 219 1.52 -37.26 -0.63
CA GLU A 219 1.91 -38.57 -0.11
C GLU A 219 3.11 -38.50 0.83
N ASN A 220 4.14 -37.72 0.47
CA ASN A 220 5.36 -37.57 1.27
C ASN A 220 5.93 -36.14 1.13
N PRO A 221 5.32 -35.14 1.79
CA PRO A 221 5.65 -33.73 1.61
C PRO A 221 7.13 -33.41 1.82
N PHE A 222 7.76 -34.03 2.82
CA PHE A 222 9.15 -33.78 3.18
C PHE A 222 10.13 -34.83 2.63
N GLY A 223 9.65 -35.74 1.75
CA GLY A 223 10.43 -36.82 1.14
C GLY A 223 11.36 -36.39 0.00
N LEU A 224 11.99 -35.22 0.12
CA LEU A 224 12.95 -34.71 -0.85
C LEU A 224 14.29 -35.45 -0.70
N GLN A 225 14.90 -35.83 -1.81
CA GLN A 225 16.14 -36.63 -1.81
C GLN A 225 17.39 -35.77 -2.02
N THR A 226 17.25 -34.63 -2.70
CA THR A 226 18.36 -33.75 -3.08
C THR A 226 18.49 -32.55 -2.14
N LEU A 227 19.74 -32.14 -1.86
CA LEU A 227 20.02 -30.92 -1.10
C LEU A 227 19.47 -29.68 -1.82
N GLU A 228 19.54 -29.66 -3.15
CA GLU A 228 19.07 -28.55 -3.98
C GLU A 228 17.56 -28.32 -3.82
N ALA A 229 16.75 -29.38 -3.73
CA ALA A 229 15.32 -29.25 -3.47
C ALA A 229 15.02 -28.66 -2.08
N TYR A 230 15.78 -29.04 -1.04
CA TYR A 230 15.65 -28.41 0.29
C TYR A 230 16.07 -26.94 0.30
N LEU A 231 17.12 -26.57 -0.45
CA LEU A 231 17.54 -25.17 -0.61
C LEU A 231 16.46 -24.35 -1.33
N LEU A 232 15.86 -24.90 -2.39
CA LEU A 232 14.75 -24.29 -3.12
C LEU A 232 13.56 -24.00 -2.20
N LEU A 233 13.15 -25.01 -1.42
CA LEU A 233 12.04 -24.91 -0.47
C LEU A 233 12.30 -23.84 0.59
N THR A 234 13.49 -23.86 1.21
CA THR A 234 13.82 -22.93 2.30
C THR A 234 13.95 -21.48 1.81
N LEU A 235 14.55 -21.25 0.64
CA LEU A 235 14.62 -19.93 0.02
C LEU A 235 13.23 -19.41 -0.34
N GLY A 236 12.41 -20.24 -1.00
CA GLY A 236 11.06 -19.84 -1.43
C GLY A 236 10.13 -19.52 -0.24
N LEU A 237 10.21 -20.28 0.86
CA LEU A 237 9.48 -19.96 2.09
C LEU A 237 10.01 -18.67 2.76
N THR A 238 11.32 -18.43 2.73
CA THR A 238 11.92 -17.21 3.29
C THR A 238 11.45 -15.97 2.53
N PHE A 239 11.48 -16.00 1.19
CA PHE A 239 11.01 -14.90 0.37
C PHE A 239 9.51 -14.70 0.46
N ALA A 240 8.72 -15.78 0.55
CA ALA A 240 7.30 -15.69 0.85
C ALA A 240 7.02 -15.00 2.20
N ALA A 241 7.79 -15.32 3.25
CA ALA A 241 7.63 -14.66 4.56
C ALA A 241 7.93 -13.15 4.49
N ILE A 242 9.00 -12.75 3.78
CA ILE A 242 9.33 -11.33 3.58
C ILE A 242 8.24 -10.64 2.76
N ALA A 243 7.75 -11.28 1.70
CA ALA A 243 6.67 -10.76 0.86
C ALA A 243 5.36 -10.59 1.65
N ALA A 244 5.00 -11.56 2.50
CA ALA A 244 3.85 -11.48 3.39
C ALA A 244 4.00 -10.32 4.41
N PHE A 245 5.17 -10.15 5.01
CA PHE A 245 5.45 -8.99 5.87
C PHE A 245 5.26 -7.68 5.11
N LYS A 246 5.81 -7.58 3.90
CA LYS A 246 5.63 -6.40 3.03
C LYS A 246 4.16 -6.19 2.64
N GLY A 247 3.38 -7.23 2.45
CA GLY A 247 1.94 -7.13 2.22
C GLY A 247 1.18 -6.53 3.40
N ARG A 248 1.54 -6.93 4.63
CA ARG A 248 0.96 -6.37 5.86
C ARG A 248 1.29 -4.89 6.01
N THR A 249 2.51 -4.46 5.71
CA THR A 249 2.99 -3.09 5.90
C THR A 249 2.86 -2.20 4.65
N PHE A 250 2.04 -2.60 3.67
CA PHE A 250 1.87 -1.83 2.43
C PHE A 250 1.23 -0.45 2.65
N ASP A 251 0.42 -0.34 3.70
CA ASP A 251 -0.20 0.88 4.21
C ASP A 251 -0.45 0.65 5.71
N ASP A 252 -1.16 1.54 6.40
CA ASP A 252 -1.45 1.31 7.81
C ASP A 252 -2.12 -0.04 8.01
N ALA A 253 -1.62 -0.77 9.00
CA ALA A 253 -2.01 -2.14 9.23
C ALA A 253 -3.48 -2.28 9.65
N LEU A 254 -4.12 -1.18 10.11
CA LEU A 254 -5.57 -1.06 10.19
C LEU A 254 -6.15 -0.69 8.80
N PRO A 255 -6.99 -1.56 8.22
CA PRO A 255 -7.64 -1.29 6.94
C PRO A 255 -8.42 0.03 6.95
N GLY A 256 -8.09 0.94 6.02
CA GLY A 256 -8.77 2.22 5.83
C GLY A 256 -8.21 3.39 6.65
N TYR A 257 -7.40 3.16 7.69
CA TYR A 257 -6.91 4.24 8.54
C TYR A 257 -6.03 5.22 7.76
N GLY A 258 -5.10 4.67 6.98
CA GLY A 258 -4.19 5.44 6.14
C GLY A 258 -4.91 6.37 5.15
N VAL A 259 -6.05 5.95 4.61
CA VAL A 259 -6.86 6.73 3.65
C VAL A 259 -7.52 7.92 4.33
N VAL A 260 -8.16 7.70 5.48
CA VAL A 260 -8.89 8.76 6.19
C VAL A 260 -7.93 9.83 6.70
N GLN A 261 -6.76 9.43 7.23
CA GLN A 261 -5.74 10.38 7.66
C GLN A 261 -5.15 11.17 6.49
N ARG A 262 -4.77 10.52 5.37
CA ARG A 262 -4.31 11.22 4.16
C ARG A 262 -5.34 12.21 3.63
N ASN A 263 -6.63 11.87 3.72
CA ASN A 263 -7.71 12.76 3.30
C ASN A 263 -7.81 14.01 4.20
N ALA A 264 -7.65 13.85 5.52
CA ALA A 264 -7.61 14.98 6.46
C ALA A 264 -6.39 15.88 6.20
N GLU A 265 -5.19 15.31 6.07
CA GLU A 265 -3.96 16.06 5.74
C GLU A 265 -4.04 16.78 4.40
N ARG A 266 -4.63 16.14 3.38
CA ARG A 266 -4.85 16.76 2.07
C ARG A 266 -5.82 17.92 2.16
N SER A 267 -6.92 17.77 2.89
CA SER A 267 -7.94 18.81 3.06
C SER A 267 -7.40 20.00 3.86
N ALA A 268 -6.57 19.77 4.89
CA ALA A 268 -5.88 20.83 5.62
C ALA A 268 -4.92 21.63 4.73
N ARG A 269 -4.13 20.93 3.88
CA ARG A 269 -3.24 21.61 2.92
C ARG A 269 -4.02 22.42 1.89
N GLU A 270 -5.17 21.93 1.43
CA GLU A 270 -6.04 22.65 0.51
C GLU A 270 -6.66 23.89 1.18
N LEU A 271 -7.18 23.76 2.40
CA LEU A 271 -7.72 24.87 3.19
C LEU A 271 -6.66 25.96 3.45
N ASN A 272 -5.44 25.59 3.82
CA ASN A 272 -4.36 26.57 4.01
C ASN A 272 -4.03 27.31 2.70
N ARG A 273 -4.08 26.62 1.55
CA ARG A 273 -3.86 27.26 0.24
C ARG A 273 -5.00 28.21 -0.14
N THR A 274 -6.26 27.84 0.11
CA THR A 274 -7.41 28.70 -0.20
C THR A 274 -7.47 29.90 0.73
N LEU A 275 -7.22 29.70 2.03
CA LEU A 275 -7.13 30.77 3.04
C LEU A 275 -6.09 31.82 2.66
N LYS A 276 -4.85 31.40 2.31
CA LYS A 276 -3.80 32.34 1.89
C LYS A 276 -4.22 33.17 0.66
N LYS A 277 -4.89 32.55 -0.31
CA LYS A 277 -5.39 33.25 -1.50
C LYS A 277 -6.52 34.22 -1.13
N ALA A 278 -7.46 33.81 -0.29
CA ALA A 278 -8.57 34.63 0.15
C ALA A 278 -8.11 35.85 0.97
N ALA A 279 -7.18 35.66 1.91
CA ALA A 279 -6.56 36.71 2.71
C ALA A 279 -5.78 37.71 1.85
N SER A 280 -4.97 37.23 0.89
CA SER A 280 -4.25 38.10 -0.06
C SER A 280 -5.19 38.91 -0.96
N GLY A 281 -6.38 38.37 -1.25
CA GLY A 281 -7.40 39.01 -2.06
C GLY A 281 -8.30 40.00 -1.30
N ARG A 282 -8.27 40.01 0.05
CA ARG A 282 -9.21 40.76 0.93
C ARG A 282 -10.69 40.55 0.57
N LEU A 283 -11.05 39.31 0.27
CA LEU A 283 -12.38 38.95 -0.27
C LEU A 283 -13.15 37.96 0.61
N ALA A 284 -12.54 37.41 1.66
CA ALA A 284 -13.23 36.60 2.66
C ALA A 284 -13.68 37.47 3.84
N THR A 285 -14.76 37.07 4.49
CA THR A 285 -15.21 37.73 5.72
C THR A 285 -14.24 37.41 6.86
N ASP A 286 -14.08 38.34 7.81
CA ASP A 286 -13.22 38.12 8.98
C ASP A 286 -13.65 36.86 9.77
N GLU A 287 -14.95 36.55 9.77
CA GLU A 287 -15.52 35.35 10.37
C GLU A 287 -15.03 34.05 9.70
N GLN A 288 -15.05 33.97 8.37
CA GLN A 288 -14.57 32.78 7.65
C GLN A 288 -13.05 32.60 7.77
N VAL A 289 -12.30 33.70 7.80
CA VAL A 289 -10.85 33.67 8.01
C VAL A 289 -10.56 33.11 9.39
N PHE A 290 -11.27 33.60 10.42
CA PHE A 290 -11.16 33.10 11.78
C PHE A 290 -11.52 31.61 11.88
N GLU A 291 -12.64 31.18 11.30
CA GLU A 291 -13.07 29.78 11.29
C GLU A 291 -12.02 28.87 10.60
N ALA A 292 -11.47 29.30 9.46
CA ALA A 292 -10.45 28.55 8.75
C ALA A 292 -9.14 28.44 9.54
N GLU A 293 -8.71 29.52 10.21
CA GLU A 293 -7.51 29.53 11.04
C GLU A 293 -7.66 28.64 12.29
N GLU A 294 -8.81 28.72 12.97
CA GLU A 294 -9.14 27.88 14.12
C GLU A 294 -9.12 26.39 13.75
N LEU A 295 -9.80 26.01 12.66
CA LEU A 295 -9.84 24.63 12.19
C LEU A 295 -8.45 24.12 11.80
N LEU A 296 -7.64 24.93 11.10
CA LEU A 296 -6.28 24.54 10.75
C LEU A 296 -5.39 24.34 11.98
N MET A 297 -5.53 25.21 12.99
CA MET A 297 -4.81 25.09 14.25
C MET A 297 -5.21 23.81 14.99
N GLU A 298 -6.50 23.51 15.07
CA GLU A 298 -7.01 22.28 15.70
C GLU A 298 -6.47 21.03 15.00
N MET A 299 -6.57 20.98 13.67
CA MET A 299 -6.07 19.85 12.87
C MET A 299 -4.56 19.68 13.01
N ALA A 300 -3.78 20.77 12.98
CA ALA A 300 -2.34 20.72 13.12
C ALA A 300 -1.91 20.23 14.51
N THR A 301 -2.60 20.70 15.55
CA THR A 301 -2.34 20.30 16.94
C THR A 301 -2.61 18.81 17.12
N ASP A 302 -3.79 18.32 16.72
CA ASP A 302 -4.14 16.90 16.81
C ASP A 302 -3.16 16.04 16.02
N LEU A 303 -2.90 16.35 14.74
CA LEU A 303 -1.98 15.54 13.93
C LEU A 303 -0.57 15.50 14.52
N SER A 304 -0.05 16.62 15.02
CA SER A 304 1.28 16.70 15.63
C SER A 304 1.39 15.89 16.93
N GLU A 305 0.36 15.93 17.78
CA GLU A 305 0.32 15.16 19.02
C GLU A 305 0.33 13.65 18.74
N ARG A 306 -0.46 13.24 17.74
CA ARG A 306 -0.60 11.84 17.33
C ARG A 306 0.65 11.30 16.64
N GLU A 307 1.39 12.14 15.91
CA GLU A 307 2.70 11.79 15.37
C GLU A 307 3.73 11.58 16.48
N ARG A 308 3.69 12.37 17.57
CA ARG A 308 4.59 12.20 18.72
C ARG A 308 4.33 10.90 19.49
N ILE A 309 3.06 10.48 19.60
CA ILE A 309 2.68 9.22 20.23
C ILE A 309 3.05 8.00 19.36
N GLY A 310 3.12 8.18 18.03
CA GLY A 310 3.38 7.11 17.08
C GLY A 310 4.86 6.82 16.79
N ARG A 311 5.80 7.64 17.26
CA ARG A 311 7.25 7.42 17.17
C ARG A 311 7.77 6.72 18.42
#